data_AF-A0A933IDX9-F1
#
_entry.id   AF-A0A933IDX9-F1
#
_cell.length_a   1.000
_cell.length_b   1.000
_cell.length_c   1.000
_cell.angle_alpha   90.00
_cell.angle_beta   90.00
_cell.angle_gamma   90.00
#
_symmetry.space_group_name_H-M   'P 1'
#
loop_
_entity.id
_entity.type
_entity.pdbx_description
1 polymer ?
#
loop_
_entity_poly.entity_id
_entity_poly.type
_entity_poly.pdbx_seq_one_letter_code
_entity_poly.pdbx_strand_id
1 'polypeptide(L)'
;MGKRPRPNTANRVAEPPVTLSTPPRLVSDEKGQVVEVILNYADYENFLRVLAQHADWETLPPYLQDAIDNLLADEAIAEEGAPIPLRQALAQTHDLPA
;
A
#
# COMPACT_ATOMS: atom_id res chain seq x y z
N MET A 1 2.40 5.89 -48.94
CA MET A 1 3.20 5.04 -48.03
C MET A 1 3.73 5.90 -46.90
N GLY A 2 3.62 5.45 -45.65
CA GLY A 2 4.23 6.11 -44.48
C GLY A 2 3.27 6.48 -43.35
N LYS A 3 2.46 5.54 -42.83
CA LYS A 3 1.78 5.73 -41.54
C LYS A 3 2.82 5.49 -40.43
N ARG A 4 3.16 6.52 -39.67
CA ARG A 4 4.03 6.44 -38.48
C ARG A 4 3.43 5.46 -37.46
N PRO A 5 4.20 4.54 -36.88
CA PRO A 5 3.71 3.68 -35.81
C PRO A 5 3.55 4.50 -34.54
N ARG A 6 2.40 4.34 -33.85
CA ARG A 6 2.17 4.92 -32.52
C ARG A 6 3.08 4.20 -31.52
N PRO A 7 3.64 4.89 -30.51
CA PRO A 7 4.47 4.25 -29.51
C PRO A 7 3.64 3.21 -28.76
N ASN A 8 4.20 2.01 -28.70
CA ASN A 8 3.71 0.85 -27.97
C ASN A 8 3.51 1.24 -26.51
N THR A 9 2.28 1.21 -26.03
CA THR A 9 1.91 1.45 -24.64
C THR A 9 2.62 0.38 -23.81
N ALA A 10 3.77 0.76 -23.24
CA ALA A 10 4.58 -0.10 -22.42
C ALA A 10 3.74 -0.65 -21.28
N ASN A 11 3.48 -1.95 -21.35
CA ASN A 11 3.58 -2.91 -20.26
C ASN A 11 3.36 -2.30 -18.86
N ARG A 12 2.13 -1.86 -18.57
CA ARG A 12 1.69 -1.71 -17.19
C ARG A 12 1.53 -3.13 -16.69
N VAL A 13 2.53 -3.64 -15.97
CA VAL A 13 2.43 -4.92 -15.25
C VAL A 13 1.16 -4.80 -14.42
N ALA A 14 0.11 -5.52 -14.81
CA ALA A 14 -1.09 -5.61 -13.99
C ALA A 14 -0.65 -6.38 -12.75
N GLU A 15 -0.48 -5.67 -11.64
CA GLU A 15 -0.21 -6.28 -10.36
C GLU A 15 -1.30 -7.31 -10.06
N PRO A 16 -0.93 -8.47 -9.49
CA PRO A 16 -1.88 -9.54 -9.25
C PRO A 16 -3.02 -9.01 -8.38
N PRO A 17 -4.29 -9.33 -8.72
CA PRO A 17 -5.42 -8.92 -7.91
C PRO A 17 -5.22 -9.42 -6.48
N VAL A 18 -5.35 -8.52 -5.50
CA VAL A 18 -5.36 -8.89 -4.08
C VAL A 18 -6.46 -9.94 -3.92
N THR A 19 -6.04 -11.19 -3.75
CA THR A 19 -6.96 -12.30 -3.61
C THR A 19 -7.29 -12.40 -2.13
N LEU A 20 -8.53 -12.04 -1.80
CA LEU A 20 -9.02 -12.14 -0.43
C LEU A 20 -9.09 -13.62 -0.04
N SER A 21 -8.46 -13.96 1.07
CA SER A 21 -8.45 -15.32 1.59
C SER A 21 -9.83 -15.75 2.07
N THR A 22 -10.65 -14.79 2.52
CA THR A 22 -12.06 -15.01 2.87
C THR A 22 -12.98 -14.00 2.19
N PRO A 23 -14.24 -14.39 1.89
CA PRO A 23 -15.21 -13.43 1.39
C PRO A 23 -15.41 -12.27 2.39
N PRO A 24 -15.30 -11.01 1.95
CA PRO A 24 -15.52 -9.86 2.80
C PRO A 24 -16.99 -9.77 3.21
N ARG A 25 -17.27 -9.23 4.40
CA ARG A 25 -18.64 -8.88 4.78
C ARG A 25 -18.93 -7.46 4.32
N LEU A 26 -20.06 -7.28 3.67
CA LEU A 26 -20.53 -5.97 3.22
C LEU A 26 -21.61 -5.48 4.18
N VAL A 27 -21.49 -4.26 4.67
CA VAL A 27 -22.50 -3.58 5.46
C VAL A 27 -23.20 -2.58 4.56
N SER A 28 -24.53 -2.66 4.50
CA SER A 28 -25.36 -1.76 3.70
C SER A 28 -26.17 -0.83 4.59
N ASP A 29 -26.44 0.38 4.09
CA ASP A 29 -27.37 1.33 4.71
C ASP A 29 -28.85 0.91 4.51
N GLU A 30 -29.77 1.69 5.06
CA GLU A 30 -31.23 1.48 4.92
C GLU A 30 -31.72 1.55 3.46
N LYS A 31 -30.93 2.13 2.55
CA LYS A 31 -31.21 2.26 1.13
C LYS A 31 -30.57 1.14 0.30
N GLY A 32 -29.88 0.20 0.94
CA GLY A 32 -29.18 -0.92 0.31
C GLY A 32 -27.84 -0.55 -0.33
N GLN A 33 -27.29 0.63 -0.07
CA GLN A 33 -25.96 1.02 -0.55
C GLN A 33 -24.90 0.47 0.39
N VAL A 34 -23.83 -0.11 -0.15
CA VAL A 34 -22.71 -0.61 0.66
C VAL A 34 -21.94 0.59 1.23
N VAL A 35 -21.87 0.65 2.56
CA VAL A 35 -21.20 1.73 3.31
C VAL A 35 -19.90 1.27 3.96
N GLU A 36 -19.79 -0.03 4.29
CA GLU A 36 -18.58 -0.57 4.90
C GLU A 36 -18.25 -1.96 4.34
N VAL A 37 -16.96 -2.28 4.38
CA VAL A 37 -16.42 -3.58 4.00
C VAL A 37 -15.58 -4.08 5.16
N ILE A 38 -15.94 -5.23 5.72
CA ILE A 38 -15.22 -5.87 6.80
C ILE A 38 -14.37 -6.99 6.21
N LEU A 39 -13.07 -6.84 6.35
CA LEU A 39 -12.07 -7.83 5.99
C LEU A 39 -11.67 -8.65 7.21
N ASN A 40 -11.17 -9.86 6.97
CA ASN A 40 -10.41 -10.54 8.02
C ASN A 40 -9.09 -9.78 8.26
N TYR A 41 -8.46 -10.06 9.40
CA TYR A 41 -7.26 -9.32 9.81
C TYR A 41 -6.09 -9.45 8.81
N ALA A 42 -5.82 -10.67 8.31
CA ALA A 42 -4.72 -10.90 7.37
C ALA A 42 -4.94 -10.22 6.01
N ASP A 43 -6.18 -10.24 5.51
CA ASP A 43 -6.56 -9.56 4.27
C ASP A 43 -6.51 -8.04 4.45
N TYR A 44 -6.85 -7.53 5.65
CA TYR A 44 -6.73 -6.12 5.99
C TYR A 44 -5.26 -5.66 6.06
N GLU A 45 -4.38 -6.42 6.71
CA GLU A 45 -2.94 -6.13 6.71
C GLU A 45 -2.37 -6.11 5.28
N ASN A 46 -2.73 -7.10 4.47
CA ASN A 46 -2.27 -7.15 3.08
C ASN A 46 -2.81 -5.96 2.26
N PHE A 47 -4.05 -5.55 2.50
CA PHE A 47 -4.61 -4.34 1.91
C PHE A 47 -3.80 -3.10 2.30
N LEU A 48 -3.46 -2.93 3.58
CA LEU A 48 -2.64 -1.80 4.04
C LEU A 48 -1.24 -1.79 3.41
N ARG A 49 -0.60 -2.96 3.22
CA ARG A 49 0.69 -3.05 2.52
C ARG A 49 0.62 -2.56 1.08
N VAL A 50 -0.41 -2.99 0.35
CA VAL A 50 -0.65 -2.55 -1.02
C VAL A 50 -0.94 -1.04 -1.04
N LEU A 51 -1.74 -0.57 -0.09
CA LEU A 51 -2.08 0.85 0.03
C LEU A 51 -0.83 1.70 0.26
N ALA A 52 0.07 1.30 1.16
CA ALA A 52 1.32 1.99 1.45
C ALA A 52 2.25 2.11 0.22
N GLN A 53 2.19 1.16 -0.71
CA GLN A 53 3.02 1.16 -1.92
C GLN A 53 2.48 2.06 -3.04
N HIS A 54 1.17 2.31 -3.06
CA HIS A 54 0.50 2.92 -4.23
C HIS A 54 -0.27 4.20 -3.93
N ALA A 55 -0.59 4.48 -2.66
CA ALA A 55 -1.33 5.67 -2.30
C ALA A 55 -0.40 6.86 -2.08
N ASP A 56 -0.87 8.04 -2.47
CA ASP A 56 -0.22 9.29 -2.11
C ASP A 56 -0.57 9.61 -0.65
N TRP A 57 0.47 9.64 0.19
CA TRP A 57 0.38 9.82 1.64
C TRP A 57 -0.43 11.07 2.01
N GLU A 58 -0.20 12.19 1.31
CA GLU A 58 -0.86 13.48 1.59
C GLU A 58 -2.36 13.48 1.31
N THR A 59 -2.83 12.54 0.49
CA THR A 59 -4.25 12.39 0.13
C THR A 59 -4.95 11.28 0.90
N LEU A 60 -4.19 10.49 1.65
CA LEU A 60 -4.70 9.36 2.39
C LEU A 60 -5.51 9.86 3.60
N PRO A 61 -6.71 9.31 3.86
CA PRO A 61 -7.44 9.61 5.08
C PRO A 61 -6.57 9.36 6.34
N PRO A 62 -6.64 10.24 7.37
CA PRO A 62 -5.76 10.13 8.55
C PRO A 62 -5.79 8.77 9.25
N TYR A 63 -6.98 8.16 9.35
CA TYR A 63 -7.11 6.84 9.98
C TYR A 63 -6.38 5.71 9.23
N LEU A 64 -6.18 5.85 7.91
CA LEU A 64 -5.38 4.91 7.12
C LEU A 64 -3.89 5.21 7.23
N GLN A 65 -3.50 6.47 7.40
CA GLN A 65 -2.11 6.84 7.68
C GLN A 65 -1.68 6.20 9.00
N ASP A 66 -2.47 6.42 10.06
CA ASP A 66 -2.23 5.82 11.38
C ASP A 66 -2.17 4.28 11.31
N ALA A 67 -3.05 3.66 10.52
CA ALA A 67 -3.07 2.21 10.37
C ALA A 67 -1.82 1.67 9.65
N ILE A 68 -1.35 2.38 8.61
CA ILE A 68 -0.11 2.03 7.91
C ILE A 68 1.10 2.25 8.82
N ASP A 69 1.16 3.35 9.55
CA ASP A 69 2.27 3.64 10.48
C ASP A 69 2.39 2.55 11.55
N ASN A 70 1.26 2.12 12.13
CA ASN A 70 1.27 1.01 13.10
C ASN A 70 1.75 -0.30 12.48
N LEU A 71 1.27 -0.63 11.26
CA LEU A 71 1.71 -1.83 10.55
C LEU A 71 3.23 -1.81 10.30
N LEU A 72 3.77 -0.68 9.83
CA LEU A 72 5.20 -0.52 9.58
C LEU A 72 6.03 -0.58 10.87
N ALA A 73 5.51 -0.04 11.97
CA ALA A 73 6.14 -0.14 13.27
C ALA A 73 6.21 -1.61 13.75
N ASP A 74 5.13 -2.36 13.61
CA ASP A 74 5.08 -3.78 13.96
C ASP A 74 6.04 -4.61 13.09
N GLU A 75 6.13 -4.30 11.79
CA GLU A 75 7.09 -4.94 10.88
C GLU A 75 8.54 -4.63 11.28
N ALA A 76 8.84 -3.38 11.62
CA ALA A 76 10.17 -2.99 12.09
C ALA A 76 10.55 -3.64 13.43
N ILE A 77 9.58 -3.88 14.31
CA ILE A 77 9.79 -4.61 15.57
C ILE A 77 10.05 -6.10 15.29
N ALA A 78 9.33 -6.68 14.31
CA ALA A 78 9.49 -8.08 13.93
C ALA A 78 10.78 -8.33 13.14
N GLU A 79 11.34 -7.32 12.50
CA GLU A 79 12.63 -7.41 11.81
C GLU A 79 13.76 -7.64 12.84
N GLU A 80 14.30 -8.85 12.86
CA GLU A 80 15.42 -9.20 13.73
C GLU A 80 16.69 -8.49 13.25
N GLY A 81 17.00 -7.34 13.84
CA GLY A 81 18.18 -6.55 13.49
C GLY A 81 18.51 -5.49 14.53
N ALA A 82 19.79 -5.12 14.62
CA ALA A 82 20.15 -3.95 15.41
C ALA A 82 19.66 -2.69 14.67
N PRO A 83 18.90 -1.80 15.32
CA PRO A 83 18.43 -0.57 14.67
C PRO A 83 19.64 0.27 14.23
N ILE A 84 19.63 0.69 12.97
CA ILE A 84 20.65 1.60 12.44
C ILE A 84 20.14 3.05 12.53
N PRO A 85 21.00 4.01 12.91
CA PRO A 85 20.61 5.43 12.88
C PRO A 85 20.21 5.88 11.47
N LEU A 86 19.14 6.68 11.36
CA LEU A 86 18.63 7.18 10.09
C LEU A 86 19.71 7.84 9.21
N ARG A 87 20.60 8.63 9.82
CA ARG A 87 21.73 9.27 9.09
C ARG A 87 22.66 8.25 8.43
N GLN A 88 22.88 7.12 9.09
CA GLN A 88 23.73 6.05 8.56
C GLN A 88 23.03 5.33 7.41
N ALA A 89 21.71 5.09 7.51
CA ALA A 89 20.92 4.52 6.42
C ALA A 89 20.92 5.43 5.17
N LEU A 90 20.68 6.73 5.35
CA LEU A 90 20.67 7.72 4.26
C LEU A 90 22.06 7.90 3.61
N ALA A 91 23.13 7.78 4.39
CA ALA A 91 24.49 7.82 3.86
C ALA A 91 24.80 6.64 2.92
N GLN A 92 24.15 5.49 3.11
CA GLN A 92 24.30 4.31 2.24
C GLN A 92 23.50 4.44 0.94
N THR A 93 22.33 5.09 0.99
CA THR A 93 21.47 5.29 -0.19
C THR A 93 21.82 6.54 -1.01
N HIS A 94 22.79 7.36 -0.56
CA HIS A 94 23.16 8.66 -1.14
C HIS A 94 22.05 9.74 -1.07
N ASP A 95 21.03 9.55 -0.23
CA ASP A 95 19.94 10.50 0.02
C ASP A 95 20.20 11.38 1.24
N LEU A 96 21.42 11.87 1.40
CA LEU A 96 21.70 12.83 2.47
C LEU A 96 21.13 14.20 2.08
N PRO A 97 20.21 14.81 2.87
CA PRO A 97 19.87 16.20 2.69
C PRO A 97 21.12 17.04 2.97
N ALA A 98 21.38 18.01 2.07
CA ALA A 98 22.50 18.93 2.12
C ALA A 98 22.55 19.77 3.41
#